data_AF-A0A959KLN1-F1
#
_entry.id   AF-A0A959KLN1-F1
#
_cell.length_a   1.000
_cell.length_b   1.000
_cell.length_c   1.000
_cell.angle_alpha   90.00
_cell.angle_beta   90.00
_cell.angle_gamma   90.00
#
_symmetry.space_group_name_H-M   'P 1'
#
loop_
_entity.id
_entity.type
_entity.pdbx_description
1 polymer ?
#
loop_
_entity_poly.entity_id
_entity_poly.type
_entity_poly.pdbx_seq_one_letter_code
_entity_poly.pdbx_strand_id
1 'polypeptide(L)'
;MTSRVYFLDNLRTFLIFLVIVYHAGFVFQNSMAGNWIVVDSAKADWLGLVGLYLDLFVMFILFFISGYFAPVSLQKKGSGGFLISKLKRIMLPWAIAVLTLIPAYKAIFLYSRGLPQEAWYSYFHFYQRAGADPGFFANDPSQHWLWFLPVLFLFQVLYVVLAKLKLLSFDLSMRTGVLLTFVVGLGYGMLISTLKLSGWSLTALLDFQRERLLTYFLVFLLGSLSYKHQVFQTRPGFGKLFIGANVGLTIGLGVYTAVALNLFFNLIEPGRNYFFVSQTVDRLAYHASMLLSMLSFLYIFLHGFQRSLDRRS
;
A
#
# COMPACT_ATOMS: atom_id res chain seq x y z
N MET A 1 17.99 5.70 -26.47
CA MET A 1 18.58 4.73 -25.53
C MET A 1 17.80 4.79 -24.21
N THR A 2 17.01 3.77 -23.85
CA THR A 2 16.36 3.74 -22.53
C THR A 2 17.39 3.35 -21.48
N SER A 3 18.11 4.32 -20.92
CA SER A 3 18.99 4.03 -19.78
C SER A 3 18.12 3.51 -18.63
N ARG A 4 18.58 2.42 -18.03
CA ARG A 4 17.92 1.80 -16.88
C ARG A 4 18.06 2.75 -15.70
N VAL A 5 16.95 3.07 -15.04
CA VAL A 5 16.95 3.97 -13.88
C VAL A 5 17.35 3.17 -12.63
N TYR A 6 18.65 2.98 -12.42
CA TYR A 6 19.20 2.07 -11.41
C TYR A 6 18.72 2.38 -9.98
N PHE A 7 18.59 3.65 -9.62
CA PHE A 7 18.17 4.01 -8.27
C PHE A 7 16.73 3.58 -7.95
N LEU A 8 15.82 3.56 -8.95
CA LEU A 8 14.45 3.09 -8.75
C LEU A 8 14.37 1.58 -8.58
N ASP A 9 15.29 0.83 -9.21
CA ASP A 9 15.42 -0.61 -8.98
C ASP A 9 15.97 -0.88 -7.58
N ASN A 10 16.99 -0.13 -7.13
CA ASN A 10 17.53 -0.24 -5.78
C ASN A 10 16.48 0.11 -4.71
N LEU A 11 15.72 1.19 -4.93
CA LEU A 11 14.63 1.59 -4.05
C LEU A 11 13.55 0.50 -4.00
N ARG A 12 13.15 -0.07 -5.13
CA ARG A 12 12.19 -1.19 -5.17
C ARG A 12 12.70 -2.38 -4.36
N THR A 13 13.95 -2.79 -4.53
CA THR A 13 14.55 -3.89 -3.78
C THR A 13 14.54 -3.62 -2.28
N PHE A 14 14.93 -2.42 -1.86
CA PHE A 14 14.88 -2.00 -0.47
C PHE A 14 13.46 -2.04 0.11
N LEU A 15 12.46 -1.56 -0.65
CA LEU A 15 11.06 -1.61 -0.23
C LEU A 15 10.54 -3.04 -0.09
N ILE A 16 10.90 -3.95 -1.00
CA ILE A 16 10.55 -5.38 -0.90
C ILE A 16 11.17 -5.99 0.35
N PHE A 17 12.43 -5.64 0.68
CA PHE A 17 13.03 -6.06 1.94
C PHE A 17 12.24 -5.55 3.15
N LEU A 18 11.80 -4.29 3.15
CA LEU A 18 10.96 -3.75 4.22
C LEU A 18 9.60 -4.46 4.34
N VAL A 19 9.01 -4.93 3.24
CA VAL A 19 7.79 -5.75 3.28
C VAL A 19 8.04 -7.07 4.02
N ILE A 20 9.20 -7.70 3.81
CA ILE A 20 9.58 -8.92 4.53
C ILE A 20 9.70 -8.63 6.03
N VAL A 21 10.40 -7.54 6.41
CA VAL A 21 10.54 -7.12 7.81
C VAL A 21 9.18 -6.83 8.45
N TYR A 22 8.30 -6.13 7.73
CA TYR A 22 6.95 -5.81 8.18
C TYR A 22 6.14 -7.08 8.54
N HIS A 23 6.10 -8.05 7.63
CA HIS A 23 5.37 -9.29 7.85
C HIS A 23 6.01 -10.21 8.89
N ALA A 24 7.34 -10.24 8.97
CA ALA A 24 8.03 -10.96 10.05
C ALA A 24 7.64 -10.40 11.43
N GLY A 25 7.41 -9.09 11.54
CA GLY A 25 7.00 -8.44 12.79
C GLY A 25 5.63 -8.87 13.31
N PHE A 26 4.70 -9.31 12.44
CA PHE A 26 3.36 -9.73 12.87
C PHE A 26 3.35 -11.00 13.73
N VAL A 27 4.39 -11.83 13.63
CA VAL A 27 4.55 -13.04 14.45
C VAL A 27 4.59 -12.70 15.95
N PHE A 28 5.08 -11.51 16.30
CA PHE A 28 5.28 -11.09 17.69
C PHE A 28 4.18 -10.12 18.20
N GLN A 29 3.14 -9.85 17.42
CA GLN A 29 2.08 -8.89 17.79
C GLN A 29 0.83 -9.59 18.32
N ASN A 30 0.32 -9.13 19.46
CA ASN A 30 -0.91 -9.68 20.05
C ASN A 30 -2.15 -9.40 19.20
N SER A 31 -2.25 -8.20 18.63
CA SER A 31 -3.37 -7.77 17.79
C SER A 31 -3.57 -8.63 16.53
N MET A 32 -2.54 -9.34 16.09
CA MET A 32 -2.56 -10.18 14.89
C MET A 32 -2.74 -11.67 15.19
N ALA A 33 -2.88 -12.07 16.46
CA ALA A 33 -2.87 -13.48 16.86
C ALA A 33 -4.00 -14.31 16.22
N GLY A 34 -5.16 -13.70 15.97
CA GLY A 34 -6.31 -14.35 15.31
C GLY A 34 -6.20 -14.44 13.79
N ASN A 35 -5.37 -13.61 13.17
CA ASN A 35 -5.34 -13.44 11.71
C ASN A 35 -3.98 -13.80 11.06
N TRP A 36 -2.91 -13.87 11.85
CA TRP A 36 -1.58 -14.19 11.32
C TRP A 36 -1.29 -15.69 11.36
N ILE A 37 -0.47 -16.16 10.40
CA ILE A 37 -0.26 -17.58 10.13
C ILE A 37 0.28 -18.31 11.36
N VAL A 38 1.36 -17.80 11.96
CA VAL A 38 1.99 -18.33 13.18
C VAL A 38 2.25 -17.19 14.14
N VAL A 39 2.16 -17.46 15.44
CA VAL A 39 2.40 -16.47 16.48
C VAL A 39 3.41 -17.03 17.47
N ASP A 40 4.40 -16.23 17.87
CA ASP A 40 5.37 -16.62 18.89
C ASP A 40 4.82 -16.36 20.30
N SER A 41 5.31 -17.12 21.28
CA SER A 41 5.07 -16.85 22.71
C SER A 41 5.69 -15.53 23.17
N ALA A 42 6.87 -15.18 22.65
CA ALA A 42 7.50 -13.89 22.85
C ALA A 42 6.70 -12.81 22.13
N LYS A 43 6.34 -11.74 22.84
CA LYS A 43 5.57 -10.62 22.29
C LYS A 43 6.38 -9.35 22.27
N ALA A 44 6.19 -8.57 21.21
CA ALA A 44 6.87 -7.31 20.98
C ALA A 44 5.90 -6.34 20.29
N ASP A 45 4.88 -5.87 21.01
CA ASP A 45 3.82 -5.01 20.45
C ASP A 45 4.34 -3.66 19.92
N TRP A 46 5.53 -3.22 20.34
CA TRP A 46 6.19 -2.05 19.77
C TRP A 46 6.52 -2.21 18.28
N LEU A 47 6.61 -3.44 17.76
CA LEU A 47 6.74 -3.71 16.32
C LEU A 47 5.47 -3.27 15.55
N GLY A 48 4.33 -3.15 16.23
CA GLY A 48 3.13 -2.54 15.67
C GLY A 48 3.35 -1.08 15.28
N LEU A 49 4.15 -0.32 16.05
CA LEU A 49 4.51 1.06 15.70
C LEU A 49 5.44 1.13 14.49
N VAL A 50 6.41 0.21 14.40
CA VAL A 50 7.25 0.08 13.19
C VAL A 50 6.37 -0.20 11.99
N GLY A 51 5.42 -1.12 12.15
CA GLY A 51 4.46 -1.45 11.11
C GLY A 51 3.60 -0.26 10.68
N LEU A 52 3.07 0.48 11.64
CA LEU A 52 2.29 1.70 11.42
C LEU A 52 3.05 2.71 10.53
N TYR A 53 4.37 2.82 10.67
CA TYR A 53 5.20 3.71 9.86
C TYR A 53 5.54 3.16 8.49
N LEU A 54 5.87 1.87 8.38
CA LEU A 54 6.12 1.23 7.08
C LEU A 54 4.89 1.31 6.16
N ASP A 55 3.71 1.16 6.76
CA ASP A 55 2.42 1.23 6.08
C ASP A 55 2.11 2.62 5.47
N LEU A 56 2.78 3.69 5.94
CA LEU A 56 2.61 5.05 5.39
C LEU A 56 3.25 5.25 4.02
N PHE A 57 4.23 4.43 3.62
CA PHE A 57 5.01 4.72 2.42
C PHE A 57 5.32 3.51 1.55
N VAL A 58 5.51 2.31 2.09
CA VAL A 58 6.09 1.21 1.31
C VAL A 58 5.24 0.88 0.08
N MET A 59 3.94 0.67 0.26
CA MET A 59 3.03 0.36 -0.85
C MET A 59 2.83 1.54 -1.80
N PHE A 60 2.74 2.76 -1.26
CA PHE A 60 2.62 3.97 -2.07
C PHE A 60 3.81 4.15 -3.02
N ILE A 61 5.04 3.96 -2.53
CA ILE A 61 6.23 4.08 -3.38
C ILE A 61 6.30 2.93 -4.39
N LEU A 62 5.91 1.70 -4.04
CA LEU A 62 5.83 0.59 -5.01
C LEU A 62 4.82 0.86 -6.14
N PHE A 63 3.66 1.44 -5.81
CA PHE A 63 2.68 1.89 -6.81
C PHE A 63 3.21 3.04 -7.66
N PHE A 64 3.88 4.03 -7.06
CA PHE A 64 4.53 5.12 -7.77
C PHE A 64 5.55 4.59 -8.79
N ILE A 65 6.48 3.74 -8.35
CA ILE A 65 7.52 3.14 -9.21
C ILE A 65 6.86 2.38 -10.37
N SER A 66 5.79 1.62 -10.09
CA SER A 66 5.08 0.89 -11.13
C SER A 66 4.40 1.82 -12.14
N GLY A 67 3.83 2.94 -11.67
CA GLY A 67 3.24 3.98 -12.51
C GLY A 67 4.28 4.72 -13.35
N TYR A 68 5.46 4.99 -12.80
CA TYR A 68 6.57 5.63 -13.52
C TYR A 68 7.00 4.84 -14.77
N PHE A 69 7.01 3.50 -14.70
CA PHE A 69 7.37 2.65 -15.84
C PHE A 69 6.18 2.28 -16.74
N ALA A 70 4.95 2.65 -16.39
CA ALA A 70 3.77 2.32 -17.17
C ALA A 70 3.76 2.99 -18.57
N PRO A 71 4.04 4.31 -18.73
CA PRO A 71 4.03 4.97 -20.04
C PRO A 71 4.99 4.31 -21.05
N VAL A 72 6.25 4.12 -20.67
CA VAL A 72 7.27 3.56 -21.57
C VAL A 72 6.96 2.10 -21.94
N SER A 73 6.42 1.34 -21.00
CA SER A 73 6.03 -0.05 -21.27
C SER A 73 4.79 -0.14 -22.16
N LEU A 74 3.87 0.81 -22.05
CA LEU A 74 2.68 0.88 -22.89
C LEU A 74 3.05 1.29 -24.33
N GLN A 75 3.89 2.32 -24.49
CA GLN A 75 4.39 2.78 -25.79
C GLN A 75 5.13 1.67 -26.55
N LYS A 76 5.97 0.89 -25.85
CA LYS A 76 6.75 -0.19 -26.48
C LYS A 76 5.94 -1.42 -26.91
N LYS A 77 4.80 -1.71 -26.24
CA LYS A 77 4.06 -2.98 -26.42
C LYS A 77 2.65 -2.80 -27.00
N GLY A 78 2.16 -1.57 -27.08
CA GLY A 78 0.75 -1.29 -27.34
C GLY A 78 -0.16 -1.77 -26.20
N SER A 79 -1.46 -1.42 -26.26
CA SER A 79 -2.41 -1.73 -25.17
C SER A 79 -2.58 -3.22 -24.90
N GLY A 80 -2.81 -4.03 -25.95
CA GLY A 80 -3.01 -5.48 -25.80
C GLY A 80 -1.75 -6.20 -25.32
N GLY A 81 -0.62 -5.95 -25.98
CA GLY A 81 0.66 -6.55 -25.61
C GLY A 81 1.12 -6.15 -24.19
N PHE A 82 0.83 -4.92 -23.76
CA PHE A 82 1.05 -4.48 -22.39
C PHE A 82 0.23 -5.31 -21.40
N LEU A 83 -1.09 -5.39 -21.56
CA LEU A 83 -1.95 -6.12 -20.61
C LEU A 83 -1.66 -7.62 -20.58
N ILE A 84 -1.45 -8.27 -21.73
CA ILE A 84 -1.06 -9.69 -21.78
C ILE A 84 0.27 -9.92 -21.07
N SER A 85 1.25 -9.04 -21.30
CA SER A 85 2.54 -9.13 -20.62
C SER A 85 2.42 -8.97 -19.10
N LYS A 86 1.46 -8.18 -18.62
CA LYS A 86 1.24 -7.95 -17.19
C LYS A 86 0.44 -9.08 -16.58
N LEU A 87 -0.58 -9.59 -17.25
CA LEU A 87 -1.34 -10.77 -16.84
C LEU A 87 -0.41 -11.97 -16.63
N LYS A 88 0.48 -12.26 -17.59
CA LYS A 88 1.44 -13.38 -17.47
C LYS A 88 2.49 -13.20 -16.37
N ARG A 89 2.83 -11.97 -16.00
CA ARG A 89 3.90 -11.66 -15.02
C ARG A 89 3.39 -11.30 -13.63
N ILE A 90 2.10 -11.01 -13.50
CA ILE A 90 1.47 -10.56 -12.25
C ILE A 90 0.35 -11.54 -11.87
N MET A 91 -0.69 -11.64 -12.70
CA MET A 91 -1.89 -12.44 -12.37
C MET A 91 -1.62 -13.95 -12.40
N LEU A 92 -0.81 -14.44 -13.34
CA LEU A 92 -0.49 -15.88 -13.39
C LEU A 92 0.34 -16.32 -12.16
N PRO A 93 1.45 -15.66 -11.79
CA PRO A 93 2.15 -15.95 -10.54
C PRO A 93 1.27 -15.78 -9.30
N TRP A 94 0.43 -14.74 -9.26
CA TRP A 94 -0.53 -14.54 -8.18
C TRP A 94 -1.51 -15.70 -8.06
N ALA A 95 -2.10 -16.17 -9.16
CA ALA A 95 -3.07 -17.28 -9.14
C ALA A 95 -2.42 -18.57 -8.62
N ILE A 96 -1.19 -18.88 -9.08
CA ILE A 96 -0.42 -20.02 -8.57
C ILE A 96 -0.16 -19.84 -7.06
N ALA A 97 0.29 -18.66 -6.64
CA ALA A 97 0.60 -18.37 -5.25
C ALA A 97 -0.65 -18.48 -4.36
N VAL A 98 -1.79 -17.94 -4.78
CA VAL A 98 -3.02 -17.97 -3.99
C VAL A 98 -3.58 -19.39 -3.88
N LEU A 99 -3.55 -20.17 -4.97
CA LEU A 99 -4.05 -21.56 -4.98
C LEU A 99 -3.15 -22.54 -4.20
N THR A 100 -1.90 -22.16 -3.90
CA THR A 100 -0.95 -23.04 -3.20
C THR A 100 -0.60 -22.54 -1.80
N LEU A 101 -0.23 -21.27 -1.66
CA LEU A 101 0.22 -20.68 -0.41
C LEU A 101 -0.93 -20.45 0.57
N ILE A 102 -2.10 -19.98 0.14
CA ILE A 102 -3.22 -19.73 1.08
C ILE A 102 -3.69 -21.04 1.73
N PRO A 103 -3.88 -22.15 0.99
CA PRO A 103 -4.13 -23.44 1.62
C PRO A 103 -3.02 -23.88 2.58
N ALA A 104 -1.75 -23.73 2.17
CA ALA A 104 -0.63 -24.06 3.06
C ALA A 104 -0.65 -23.23 4.35
N TYR A 105 -0.97 -21.93 4.25
CA TYR A 105 -1.05 -21.02 5.40
C TYR A 105 -2.18 -21.40 6.34
N LYS A 106 -3.37 -21.75 5.84
CA LYS A 106 -4.46 -22.22 6.70
C LYS A 106 -4.09 -23.52 7.42
N ALA A 107 -3.44 -24.46 6.72
CA ALA A 107 -2.98 -25.70 7.33
C ALA A 107 -2.00 -25.45 8.49
N ILE A 108 -1.00 -24.59 8.27
CA ILE A 108 -0.02 -24.17 9.27
C ILE A 108 -0.69 -23.41 10.42
N PHE A 109 -1.66 -22.53 10.11
CA PHE A 109 -2.40 -21.76 11.09
C PHE A 109 -3.14 -22.66 12.08
N LEU A 110 -3.87 -23.67 11.56
CA LEU A 110 -4.59 -24.63 12.38
C LEU A 110 -3.62 -25.50 13.19
N TYR A 111 -2.58 -26.02 12.53
CA TYR A 111 -1.58 -26.89 13.17
C TYR A 111 -0.83 -26.20 14.31
N SER A 112 -0.34 -24.98 14.09
CA SER A 112 0.41 -24.20 15.10
C SER A 112 -0.41 -23.86 16.35
N ARG A 113 -1.74 -24.00 16.27
CA ARG A 113 -2.68 -23.74 17.38
C ARG A 113 -3.30 -25.03 17.95
N GLY A 114 -2.89 -26.21 17.48
CA GLY A 114 -3.46 -27.49 17.90
C GLY A 114 -4.93 -27.68 17.48
N LEU A 115 -5.39 -26.93 16.47
CA LEU A 115 -6.75 -27.04 15.96
C LEU A 115 -6.84 -28.17 14.92
N PRO A 116 -7.98 -28.87 14.82
CA PRO A 116 -8.17 -29.91 13.83
C PRO A 116 -8.10 -29.33 12.41
N GLN A 117 -7.58 -30.12 11.47
CA GLN A 117 -7.65 -29.78 10.05
C GLN A 117 -9.10 -29.87 9.56
N GLU A 118 -9.44 -29.02 8.60
CA GLU A 118 -10.82 -28.86 8.11
C GLU A 118 -10.99 -29.48 6.71
N ALA A 119 -12.19 -29.39 6.15
CA ALA A 119 -12.44 -29.85 4.79
C ALA A 119 -11.64 -29.02 3.76
N TRP A 120 -11.07 -29.71 2.76
CA TRP A 120 -10.11 -29.14 1.80
C TRP A 120 -10.60 -27.86 1.09
N TYR A 121 -11.89 -27.73 0.78
CA TYR A 121 -12.44 -26.55 0.09
C TYR A 121 -12.40 -25.29 0.96
N SER A 122 -12.32 -25.43 2.28
CA SER A 122 -12.27 -24.29 3.22
C SER A 122 -10.91 -23.59 3.26
N TYR A 123 -9.92 -24.13 2.55
CA TYR A 123 -8.53 -23.67 2.57
C TYR A 123 -8.22 -22.61 1.51
N PHE A 124 -9.15 -22.39 0.59
CA PHE A 124 -8.99 -21.39 -0.45
C PHE A 124 -9.51 -20.04 0.00
N HIS A 125 -8.97 -18.97 -0.59
CA HIS A 125 -9.25 -17.60 -0.18
C HIS A 125 -10.65 -17.06 -0.55
N PHE A 126 -11.41 -17.85 -1.31
CA PHE A 126 -12.81 -17.57 -1.61
C PHE A 126 -13.77 -18.25 -0.63
N TYR A 127 -13.24 -18.97 0.37
CA TYR A 127 -14.05 -19.55 1.43
C TYR A 127 -14.39 -18.49 2.47
N GLN A 128 -15.67 -18.46 2.86
CA GLN A 128 -16.13 -17.67 3.98
C GLN A 128 -17.06 -18.54 4.84
N ARG A 129 -16.76 -18.66 6.14
CA ARG A 129 -17.59 -19.39 7.08
C ARG A 129 -18.78 -18.54 7.52
N ALA A 130 -19.98 -18.99 7.17
CA ALA A 130 -21.23 -18.30 7.54
C ALA A 130 -21.38 -18.19 9.06
N GLY A 131 -21.68 -16.99 9.55
CA GLY A 131 -21.95 -16.71 10.97
C GLY A 131 -20.72 -16.73 11.89
N ALA A 132 -19.50 -16.85 11.34
CA ALA A 132 -18.27 -16.87 12.12
C ALA A 132 -17.55 -15.51 12.10
N ASP A 133 -16.58 -15.34 13.00
CA ASP A 133 -15.74 -14.14 13.08
C ASP A 133 -14.86 -13.99 11.82
N PRO A 134 -15.07 -12.94 10.99
CA PRO A 134 -14.25 -12.67 9.80
C PRO A 134 -12.82 -12.23 10.14
N GLY A 135 -12.54 -11.82 11.39
CA GLY A 135 -11.21 -11.48 11.86
C GLY A 135 -10.32 -12.71 12.13
N PHE A 136 -10.91 -13.90 12.15
CA PHE A 136 -10.19 -15.15 12.36
C PHE A 136 -9.82 -15.81 11.03
N PHE A 137 -8.52 -15.96 10.77
CA PHE A 137 -8.03 -16.33 9.44
C PHE A 137 -8.61 -17.66 8.91
N ALA A 138 -8.85 -18.65 9.77
CA ALA A 138 -9.43 -19.93 9.33
C ALA A 138 -10.88 -19.81 8.84
N ASN A 139 -11.62 -18.78 9.29
CA ASN A 139 -13.02 -18.55 8.90
C ASN A 139 -13.14 -17.77 7.59
N ASP A 140 -12.16 -16.93 7.26
CA ASP A 140 -12.15 -16.07 6.07
C ASP A 140 -10.70 -15.91 5.55
N PRO A 141 -10.14 -16.93 4.86
CA PRO A 141 -8.75 -16.90 4.45
C PRO A 141 -8.49 -15.79 3.42
N SER A 142 -7.86 -14.68 3.82
CA SER A 142 -7.51 -13.62 2.87
C SER A 142 -6.36 -14.01 1.94
N GLN A 143 -6.14 -13.24 0.88
CA GLN A 143 -4.93 -13.33 0.04
C GLN A 143 -3.66 -12.88 0.78
N HIS A 144 -3.78 -12.48 2.06
CA HIS A 144 -2.75 -11.88 2.89
C HIS A 144 -2.00 -10.79 2.12
N TRP A 145 -0.68 -10.88 2.02
CA TRP A 145 0.18 -9.88 1.38
C TRP A 145 0.17 -9.92 -0.15
N LEU A 146 -0.50 -10.90 -0.78
CA LEU A 146 -0.57 -11.04 -2.23
C LEU A 146 -1.52 -10.01 -2.88
N TRP A 147 -2.33 -9.33 -2.08
CA TRP A 147 -3.33 -8.32 -2.48
C TRP A 147 -2.78 -7.24 -3.42
N PHE A 148 -1.50 -6.88 -3.27
CA PHE A 148 -0.86 -5.84 -4.07
C PHE A 148 -0.85 -6.19 -5.57
N LEU A 149 -0.74 -7.47 -5.92
CA LEU A 149 -0.59 -7.91 -7.31
C LEU A 149 -1.87 -7.70 -8.14
N PRO A 150 -3.06 -8.16 -7.71
CA PRO A 150 -4.31 -7.86 -8.41
C PRO A 150 -4.65 -6.38 -8.47
N VAL A 151 -4.43 -5.63 -7.38
CA VAL A 151 -4.66 -4.18 -7.35
C VAL A 151 -3.74 -3.45 -8.33
N LEU A 152 -2.46 -3.85 -8.40
CA LEU A 152 -1.53 -3.30 -9.37
C LEU A 152 -1.95 -3.62 -10.82
N PHE A 153 -2.44 -4.83 -11.08
CA PHE A 153 -2.96 -5.19 -12.40
C PHE A 153 -4.20 -4.35 -12.75
N LEU A 154 -5.13 -4.15 -11.81
CA LEU A 154 -6.28 -3.26 -11.98
C LEU A 154 -5.83 -1.85 -12.35
N PHE A 155 -4.85 -1.27 -11.64
CA PHE A 155 -4.34 0.07 -11.96
C PHE A 155 -3.72 0.15 -13.35
N GLN A 156 -3.07 -0.92 -13.81
CA GLN A 156 -2.53 -0.99 -15.16
C GLN A 156 -3.63 -1.08 -16.23
N VAL A 157 -4.72 -1.80 -15.96
CA VAL A 157 -5.92 -1.81 -16.82
C VAL A 157 -6.52 -0.42 -16.88
N LEU A 158 -6.78 0.21 -15.73
CA LEU A 158 -7.32 1.56 -15.64
C LEU A 158 -6.42 2.58 -16.37
N TYR A 159 -5.10 2.46 -16.23
CA TYR A 159 -4.15 3.30 -16.95
C TYR A 159 -4.28 3.18 -18.47
N VAL A 160 -4.44 1.97 -19.01
CA VAL A 160 -4.69 1.76 -20.44
C VAL A 160 -6.01 2.36 -20.88
N VAL A 161 -7.07 2.22 -20.07
CA VAL A 161 -8.38 2.82 -20.35
C VAL A 161 -8.25 4.35 -20.41
N LEU A 162 -7.65 4.98 -19.39
CA LEU A 162 -7.41 6.42 -19.35
C LEU A 162 -6.56 6.90 -20.54
N ALA A 163 -5.55 6.13 -20.94
CA ALA A 163 -4.72 6.43 -22.11
C ALA A 163 -5.53 6.40 -23.42
N LYS A 164 -6.37 5.38 -23.61
CA LYS A 164 -7.23 5.23 -24.79
C LYS A 164 -8.30 6.32 -24.87
N LEU A 165 -8.87 6.69 -23.73
CA LEU A 165 -9.83 7.79 -23.61
C LEU A 165 -9.16 9.18 -23.71
N LYS A 166 -7.84 9.24 -23.92
CA LYS A 166 -7.05 10.47 -23.98
C LYS A 166 -7.15 11.34 -22.71
N LEU A 167 -7.58 10.77 -21.59
CA LEU A 167 -7.68 11.45 -20.29
C LEU A 167 -6.32 11.67 -19.62
N LEU A 168 -5.25 11.08 -20.14
CA LEU A 168 -3.87 11.33 -19.71
C LEU A 168 -3.16 12.43 -20.51
N SER A 169 -3.85 13.03 -21.48
CA SER A 169 -3.26 14.06 -22.35
C SER A 169 -3.13 15.43 -21.69
N PHE A 170 -3.89 15.70 -20.61
CA PHE A 170 -3.86 16.96 -19.90
C PHE A 170 -2.44 17.32 -19.44
N ASP A 171 -2.09 18.60 -19.61
CA ASP A 171 -0.81 19.13 -19.15
C ASP A 171 -0.91 19.58 -17.69
N LEU A 172 -0.73 18.62 -16.79
CA LEU A 172 -0.72 18.86 -15.35
C LEU A 172 0.71 19.10 -14.88
N SER A 173 0.94 20.18 -14.15
CA SER A 173 2.23 20.39 -13.49
C SER A 173 2.46 19.36 -12.36
N MET A 174 3.71 19.07 -12.03
CA MET A 174 4.03 18.19 -10.88
C MET A 174 3.45 18.71 -9.56
N ARG A 175 3.44 20.04 -9.35
CA ARG A 175 2.86 20.64 -8.14
C ARG A 175 1.35 20.41 -8.07
N THR A 176 0.67 20.59 -9.19
CA THR A 176 -0.77 20.31 -9.30
C THR A 176 -1.07 18.84 -9.07
N GLY A 177 -0.26 17.92 -9.62
CA GLY A 177 -0.44 16.48 -9.39
C GLY A 177 -0.31 16.07 -7.92
N VAL A 178 0.68 16.64 -7.20
CA VAL A 178 0.85 16.42 -5.76
C VAL A 178 -0.32 16.99 -4.98
N LEU A 179 -0.74 18.22 -5.29
CA LEU A 179 -1.87 18.87 -4.61
C LEU A 179 -3.19 18.12 -4.84
N LEU A 180 -3.46 17.67 -6.07
CA LEU A 180 -4.64 16.86 -6.39
C LEU A 180 -4.60 15.53 -5.65
N THR A 181 -3.44 14.87 -5.58
CA THR A 181 -3.28 13.63 -4.81
C THR A 181 -3.62 13.84 -3.34
N PHE A 182 -3.16 14.96 -2.75
CA PHE A 182 -3.46 15.31 -1.37
C PHE A 182 -4.95 15.62 -1.16
N VAL A 183 -5.52 16.54 -1.95
CA VAL A 183 -6.91 17.01 -1.75
C VAL A 183 -7.92 15.91 -2.06
N VAL A 184 -7.77 15.21 -3.18
CA VAL A 184 -8.69 14.12 -3.56
C VAL A 184 -8.52 12.92 -2.62
N GLY A 185 -7.28 12.58 -2.26
CA GLY A 185 -7.01 11.52 -1.27
C GLY A 185 -7.61 11.83 0.10
N LEU A 186 -7.53 13.08 0.55
CA LEU A 186 -8.10 13.53 1.81
C LEU A 186 -9.62 13.46 1.80
N GLY A 187 -10.26 14.00 0.75
CA GLY A 187 -11.70 13.94 0.57
C GLY A 187 -12.22 12.51 0.51
N TYR A 188 -11.52 11.64 -0.22
CA TYR A 188 -11.86 10.21 -0.32
C TYR A 188 -11.71 9.49 1.01
N GLY A 189 -10.60 9.65 1.72
CA GLY A 189 -10.39 9.05 3.04
C GLY A 189 -11.46 9.48 4.03
N MET A 190 -11.77 10.78 4.07
CA MET A 190 -12.84 11.34 4.90
C MET A 190 -14.21 10.76 4.53
N LEU A 191 -14.55 10.67 3.24
CA LEU A 191 -15.81 10.09 2.80
C LEU A 191 -15.96 8.62 3.26
N ILE A 192 -14.93 7.80 3.05
CA ILE A 192 -14.96 6.39 3.47
C ILE A 192 -15.07 6.27 5.00
N SER A 193 -14.32 7.08 5.74
CA SER A 193 -14.33 7.07 7.21
C SER A 193 -15.66 7.56 7.80
N THR A 194 -16.25 8.61 7.24
CA THR A 194 -17.55 9.16 7.67
C THR A 194 -18.70 8.19 7.41
N LEU A 195 -18.67 7.49 6.27
CA LEU A 195 -19.62 6.44 5.94
C LEU A 195 -19.39 5.13 6.73
N LYS A 196 -18.40 5.07 7.61
CA LYS A 196 -18.00 3.86 8.37
C LYS A 196 -17.66 2.67 7.47
N LEU A 197 -17.10 2.97 6.29
CA LEU A 197 -16.68 1.98 5.29
C LEU A 197 -15.17 1.70 5.37
N SER A 198 -14.47 2.12 6.41
CA SER A 198 -13.04 1.84 6.58
C SER A 198 -12.76 0.34 6.73
N GLY A 199 -11.53 -0.06 6.39
CA GLY A 199 -11.05 -1.43 6.53
C GLY A 199 -10.91 -2.17 5.21
N TRP A 200 -10.65 -3.47 5.33
CA TRP A 200 -10.39 -4.35 4.20
C TRP A 200 -11.70 -4.84 3.57
N SER A 201 -11.73 -4.85 2.24
CA SER A 201 -12.70 -5.58 1.44
C SER A 201 -11.99 -6.80 0.87
N LEU A 202 -12.50 -7.99 1.20
CA LEU A 202 -12.00 -9.26 0.69
C LEU A 202 -12.95 -9.75 -0.39
N THR A 203 -12.41 -10.12 -1.55
CA THR A 203 -13.20 -10.67 -2.65
C THR A 203 -12.43 -11.79 -3.32
N ALA A 204 -13.10 -12.57 -4.18
CA ALA A 204 -12.48 -13.67 -4.89
C ALA A 204 -11.25 -13.25 -5.75
N LEU A 205 -11.17 -11.99 -6.19
CA LEU A 205 -10.08 -11.51 -7.05
C LEU A 205 -9.27 -10.36 -6.43
N LEU A 206 -9.90 -9.50 -5.64
CA LEU A 206 -9.32 -8.27 -5.14
C LEU A 206 -9.48 -8.17 -3.62
N ASP A 207 -8.37 -8.19 -2.92
CA ASP A 207 -8.29 -7.73 -1.54
C ASP A 207 -7.73 -6.31 -1.54
N PHE A 208 -8.40 -5.38 -0.86
CA PHE A 208 -7.91 -4.00 -0.80
C PHE A 208 -8.45 -3.25 0.42
N GLN A 209 -7.67 -2.27 0.86
CA GLN A 209 -8.07 -1.31 1.88
C GLN A 209 -8.92 -0.20 1.26
N ARG A 210 -10.19 -0.11 1.68
CA ARG A 210 -11.19 0.76 1.05
C ARG A 210 -10.77 2.23 1.08
N GLU A 211 -10.33 2.73 2.22
CA GLU A 211 -9.96 4.14 2.41
C GLU A 211 -8.66 4.58 1.72
N ARG A 212 -7.87 3.63 1.17
CA ARG A 212 -6.59 3.94 0.52
C ARG A 212 -6.54 3.61 -0.97
N LEU A 213 -7.47 2.81 -1.49
CA LEU A 213 -7.46 2.34 -2.87
C LEU A 213 -7.31 3.49 -3.88
N LEU A 214 -8.11 4.55 -3.75
CA LEU A 214 -8.02 5.69 -4.65
C LEU A 214 -6.68 6.41 -4.51
N THR A 215 -6.20 6.65 -3.29
CA THR A 215 -4.91 7.30 -3.05
C THR A 215 -3.75 6.50 -3.64
N TYR A 216 -3.77 5.17 -3.53
CA TYR A 216 -2.78 4.32 -4.20
C TYR A 216 -2.80 4.51 -5.73
N PHE A 217 -3.98 4.62 -6.33
CA PHE A 217 -4.11 4.88 -7.76
C PHE A 217 -3.62 6.28 -8.15
N LEU A 218 -3.93 7.31 -7.35
CA LEU A 218 -3.43 8.67 -7.56
C LEU A 218 -1.90 8.73 -7.50
N VAL A 219 -1.28 8.03 -6.55
CA VAL A 219 0.18 7.92 -6.45
C VAL A 219 0.78 7.14 -7.62
N PHE A 220 0.10 6.09 -8.11
CA PHE A 220 0.48 5.43 -9.37
C PHE A 220 0.46 6.42 -10.55
N LEU A 221 -0.59 7.23 -10.69
CA LEU A 221 -0.68 8.27 -11.72
C LEU A 221 0.39 9.36 -11.54
N LEU A 222 0.72 9.72 -10.30
CA LEU A 222 1.81 10.66 -10.00
C LEU A 222 3.17 10.12 -10.48
N GLY A 223 3.37 8.80 -10.41
CA GLY A 223 4.51 8.13 -11.02
C GLY A 223 4.56 8.32 -12.54
N SER A 224 3.44 8.08 -13.23
CA SER A 224 3.32 8.31 -14.68
C SER A 224 3.56 9.78 -15.06
N LEU A 225 3.03 10.72 -14.26
CA LEU A 225 3.26 12.15 -14.44
C LEU A 225 4.74 12.53 -14.27
N SER A 226 5.42 11.92 -13.30
CA SER A 226 6.85 12.13 -13.06
C SER A 226 7.70 11.64 -14.24
N TYR A 227 7.26 10.58 -14.94
CA TYR A 227 7.89 10.15 -16.19
C TYR A 227 7.65 11.16 -17.32
N LYS A 228 6.42 11.68 -17.49
CA LYS A 228 6.10 12.70 -18.50
C LYS A 228 6.97 13.95 -18.34
N HIS A 229 7.15 14.42 -17.10
CA HIS A 229 7.98 15.58 -16.77
C HIS A 229 9.48 15.27 -16.63
N GLN A 230 9.89 14.02 -16.84
CA GLN A 230 11.29 13.61 -16.78
C GLN A 230 12.00 14.04 -15.49
N VAL A 231 11.28 13.97 -14.36
CA VAL A 231 11.67 14.54 -13.05
C VAL A 231 13.05 14.07 -12.58
N PHE A 232 13.47 12.88 -13.00
CA PHE A 232 14.74 12.29 -12.59
C PHE A 232 15.90 12.51 -13.57
N GLN A 233 15.76 13.39 -14.57
CA GLN A 233 16.87 13.67 -15.51
C GLN A 233 18.05 14.40 -14.86
N THR A 234 17.81 15.25 -13.86
CA THR A 234 18.86 15.97 -13.13
C THR A 234 19.07 15.35 -11.76
N ARG A 235 20.34 15.26 -11.32
CA ARG A 235 20.65 14.81 -9.96
C ARG A 235 20.20 15.88 -8.95
N PRO A 236 19.32 15.55 -7.99
CA PRO A 236 18.77 16.53 -7.06
C PRO A 236 19.82 16.94 -6.02
N GLY A 237 19.88 18.25 -5.72
CA GLY A 237 20.53 18.76 -4.51
C GLY A 237 19.62 18.63 -3.28
N PHE A 238 20.17 18.78 -2.08
CA PHE A 238 19.37 18.94 -0.86
C PHE A 238 18.87 20.40 -0.76
N GLY A 239 17.98 20.76 -1.69
CA GLY A 239 17.40 22.09 -1.74
C GLY A 239 16.32 22.31 -0.66
N LYS A 240 15.75 23.51 -0.65
CA LYS A 240 14.67 23.92 0.28
C LYS A 240 13.52 22.91 0.34
N LEU A 241 13.18 22.27 -0.79
CA LEU A 241 12.08 21.29 -0.86
C LEU A 241 12.41 19.98 -0.13
N PHE A 242 13.67 19.52 -0.15
CA PHE A 242 14.08 18.33 0.62
C PHE A 242 14.04 18.60 2.12
N ILE A 243 14.49 19.78 2.56
CA ILE A 243 14.38 20.22 3.95
C ILE A 243 12.90 20.32 4.34
N GLY A 244 12.09 20.98 3.50
CA GLY A 244 10.65 21.11 3.71
C GLY A 244 9.93 19.75 3.81
N ALA A 245 10.32 18.77 2.99
CA ALA A 245 9.78 17.41 3.08
C ALA A 245 10.18 16.71 4.39
N ASN A 246 11.40 16.89 4.89
CA ASN A 246 11.78 16.33 6.19
C ASN A 246 11.01 16.98 7.34
N VAL A 247 10.86 18.30 7.33
CA VAL A 247 10.05 19.02 8.34
C VAL A 247 8.58 18.58 8.27
N GLY A 248 8.02 18.51 7.05
CA GLY A 248 6.66 18.03 6.82
C GLY A 248 6.47 16.59 7.28
N LEU A 249 7.47 15.72 7.06
CA LEU A 249 7.46 14.35 7.57
C LEU A 249 7.47 14.33 9.10
N THR A 250 8.34 15.10 9.76
CA THR A 250 8.40 15.12 11.23
C THR A 250 7.07 15.56 11.86
N ILE A 251 6.50 16.66 11.37
CA ILE A 251 5.21 17.18 11.85
C ILE A 251 4.08 16.20 11.52
N GLY A 252 4.01 15.75 10.26
CA GLY A 252 2.99 14.82 9.80
C GLY A 252 3.02 13.50 10.59
N LEU A 253 4.20 12.94 10.80
CA LEU A 253 4.36 11.67 11.51
C LEU A 253 3.96 11.81 12.98
N GLY A 254 4.36 12.90 13.65
CA GLY A 254 3.99 13.14 15.04
C GLY A 254 2.47 13.25 15.24
N VAL A 255 1.80 14.04 14.40
CA VAL A 255 0.34 14.18 14.43
C VAL A 255 -0.34 12.86 14.07
N TYR A 256 0.14 12.17 13.03
CA TYR A 256 -0.40 10.89 12.62
C TYR A 256 -0.30 9.86 13.73
N THR A 257 0.85 9.72 14.39
CA THR A 257 1.03 8.76 15.49
C THR A 257 0.05 9.04 16.63
N ALA A 258 -0.04 10.29 17.08
CA ALA A 258 -0.93 10.66 18.19
C ALA A 258 -2.39 10.33 17.88
N VAL A 259 -2.86 10.73 16.69
CA VAL A 259 -4.26 10.54 16.28
C VAL A 259 -4.55 9.08 15.91
N ALA A 260 -3.65 8.40 15.20
CA ALA A 260 -3.81 7.01 14.81
C ALA A 260 -3.89 6.10 16.03
N LEU A 261 -3.02 6.30 17.03
CA LEU A 261 -3.10 5.56 18.29
C LEU A 261 -4.38 5.87 19.04
N ASN A 262 -4.79 7.15 19.10
CA ASN A 262 -6.04 7.52 19.75
C ASN A 262 -7.26 6.84 19.09
N LEU A 263 -7.33 6.84 17.76
CA LEU A 263 -8.41 6.18 17.02
C LEU A 263 -8.34 4.65 17.15
N PHE A 264 -7.14 4.08 17.20
CA PHE A 264 -6.95 2.65 17.44
C PHE A 264 -7.47 2.22 18.82
N PHE A 265 -7.16 2.97 19.88
CA PHE A 265 -7.69 2.66 21.22
C PHE A 265 -9.22 2.73 21.29
N ASN A 266 -9.87 3.63 20.54
CA ASN A 266 -11.34 3.62 20.42
C ASN A 266 -11.89 2.36 19.75
N LEU A 267 -11.09 1.63 18.96
CA LEU A 267 -11.50 0.40 18.30
C LEU A 267 -11.32 -0.83 19.20
N ILE A 268 -10.27 -0.84 20.03
CA ILE A 268 -9.90 -2.02 20.82
C ILE A 268 -10.41 -1.99 22.26
N GLU A 269 -10.75 -0.81 22.81
CA GLU A 269 -11.26 -0.66 24.17
C GLU A 269 -12.79 -0.49 24.16
N PRO A 270 -13.56 -1.49 24.64
CA PRO A 270 -15.02 -1.40 24.66
C PRO A 270 -15.51 -0.19 25.49
N GLY A 271 -16.41 0.60 24.91
CA GLY A 271 -17.01 1.77 25.57
C GLY A 271 -16.15 3.04 25.53
N ARG A 272 -14.91 2.98 25.02
CA ARG A 272 -14.08 4.17 24.82
C ARG A 272 -14.58 4.98 23.63
N ASN A 273 -14.84 6.27 23.86
CA ASN A 273 -15.25 7.21 22.81
C ASN A 273 -14.55 8.55 22.98
N TYR A 274 -13.22 8.54 22.94
CA TYR A 274 -12.40 9.71 23.20
C TYR A 274 -11.78 10.27 21.92
N PHE A 275 -11.97 11.57 21.69
CA PHE A 275 -11.38 12.33 20.59
C PHE A 275 -10.66 13.55 21.16
N PHE A 276 -9.54 13.94 20.55
CA PHE A 276 -8.80 15.13 20.99
C PHE A 276 -9.62 16.41 20.81
N VAL A 277 -10.38 16.50 19.72
CA VAL A 277 -11.26 17.65 19.45
C VAL A 277 -12.68 17.18 19.13
N SER A 278 -12.82 16.32 18.12
CA SER A 278 -14.10 15.71 17.75
C SER A 278 -13.86 14.55 16.79
N GLN A 279 -14.83 13.66 16.62
CA GLN A 279 -14.73 12.55 15.68
C GLN A 279 -14.33 13.00 14.27
N THR A 280 -14.91 14.08 13.77
CA THR A 280 -14.63 14.61 12.42
C THR A 280 -13.24 15.24 12.34
N VAL A 281 -12.85 16.03 13.34
CA VAL A 281 -11.53 16.71 13.35
C VAL A 281 -10.39 15.70 13.51
N ASP A 282 -10.54 14.72 14.39
CA ASP A 282 -9.54 13.67 14.58
C ASP A 282 -9.39 12.82 13.31
N ARG A 283 -10.50 12.46 12.63
CA ARG A 283 -10.42 11.75 11.32
C ARG A 283 -9.75 12.60 10.25
N LEU A 284 -10.06 13.90 10.19
CA LEU A 284 -9.42 14.82 9.26
C LEU A 284 -7.91 14.89 9.53
N ALA A 285 -7.52 15.03 10.79
CA ALA A 285 -6.12 15.04 11.21
C ALA A 285 -5.43 13.72 10.84
N TYR A 286 -6.06 12.57 11.09
CA TYR A 286 -5.55 11.25 10.69
C TYR A 286 -5.24 11.18 9.18
N HIS A 287 -6.21 11.50 8.33
CA HIS A 287 -6.03 11.41 6.87
C HIS A 287 -5.07 12.47 6.33
N ALA A 288 -5.14 13.71 6.83
CA ALA A 288 -4.27 14.79 6.37
C ALA A 288 -2.79 14.53 6.75
N SER A 289 -2.54 14.13 8.00
CA SER A 289 -1.20 13.80 8.48
C SER A 289 -0.63 12.54 7.84
N MET A 290 -1.47 11.53 7.56
CA MET A 290 -1.09 10.35 6.78
C MET A 290 -0.61 10.73 5.38
N LEU A 291 -1.39 11.53 4.65
CA LEU A 291 -1.06 11.95 3.28
C LEU A 291 0.18 12.86 3.24
N LEU A 292 0.32 13.76 4.21
CA LEU A 292 1.51 14.60 4.34
C LEU A 292 2.77 13.76 4.58
N SER A 293 2.68 12.77 5.48
CA SER A 293 3.77 11.85 5.78
C SER A 293 4.11 10.99 4.56
N MET A 294 3.11 10.44 3.89
CA MET A 294 3.25 9.60 2.70
C MET A 294 3.94 10.36 1.55
N LEU A 295 3.47 11.57 1.22
CA LEU A 295 4.06 12.39 0.16
C LEU A 295 5.47 12.85 0.51
N SER A 296 5.73 13.16 1.79
CA SER A 296 7.07 13.49 2.28
C SER A 296 8.03 12.31 2.19
N PHE A 297 7.62 11.12 2.65
CA PHE A 297 8.39 9.89 2.48
C PHE A 297 8.67 9.60 1.01
N LEU A 298 7.66 9.68 0.14
CA LEU A 298 7.81 9.49 -1.30
C LEU A 298 8.90 10.41 -1.85
N TYR A 299 8.86 11.70 -1.54
CA TYR A 299 9.86 12.68 -1.99
C TYR A 299 11.27 12.36 -1.45
N ILE A 300 11.38 12.12 -0.13
CA ILE A 300 12.66 11.87 0.54
C ILE A 300 13.32 10.59 0.01
N PHE A 301 12.57 9.48 -0.10
CA PHE A 301 13.11 8.21 -0.59
C PHE A 301 13.52 8.30 -2.06
N LEU A 302 12.70 8.90 -2.93
CA LEU A 302 13.04 9.05 -4.35
C LEU A 302 14.33 9.85 -4.54
N HIS A 303 14.42 11.04 -3.92
CA HIS A 303 15.59 11.90 -4.11
C HIS A 303 16.81 11.44 -3.30
N GLY A 304 16.61 10.82 -2.14
CA GLY A 304 17.68 10.21 -1.34
C GLY A 304 18.35 9.06 -2.08
N PHE A 305 17.55 8.12 -2.63
CA PHE A 305 18.09 7.01 -3.43
C PHE A 305 18.69 7.50 -4.75
N GLN A 306 18.04 8.43 -5.43
CA GLN A 306 18.58 9.03 -6.66
C GLN A 306 19.94 9.69 -6.41
N ARG A 307 20.14 10.34 -5.27
CA ARG A 307 21.42 10.96 -4.97
C ARG A 307 22.48 9.92 -4.60
N SER A 308 22.15 8.96 -3.74
CA SER A 308 23.15 8.07 -3.14
C SER A 308 23.48 6.84 -3.99
N LEU A 309 22.56 6.40 -4.84
CA LEU A 309 22.63 5.10 -5.52
C LEU A 309 22.39 5.17 -7.03
N ASP A 310 22.32 6.37 -7.62
CA ASP A 310 22.30 6.52 -9.07
C ASP A 310 23.72 6.40 -9.61
N ARG A 311 24.03 5.26 -10.25
CA ARG A 311 25.30 5.03 -10.95
C ARG A 311 25.26 5.76 -12.29
N ARG A 312 25.41 7.08 -12.24
CA ARG A 312 25.83 7.88 -13.40
C ARG A 312 27.32 8.12 -13.28
N SER A 313 28.08 7.07 -13.59
CA SER A 313 29.49 7.18 -13.96
C SER A 313 29.56 7.39 -15.45
#